data_AF-A0A975WAE1-F1
#
_entry.id   AF-A0A975WAE1-F1
#
_cell.length_a   1.000
_cell.length_b   1.000
_cell.length_c   1.000
_cell.angle_alpha   90.00
_cell.angle_beta   90.00
_cell.angle_gamma   90.00
#
_symmetry.space_group_name_H-M   'P 1'
#
loop_
_entity.id
_entity.type
_entity.pdbx_description
1 polymer ?
#
loop_
_entity_poly.entity_id
_entity_poly.type
_entity_poly.pdbx_seq_one_letter_code
_entity_poly.pdbx_strand_id
1 'polypeptide(L)' 'MSEIAKARAHLHAALQEVTRDLAEYPGPIAGCDAQYTHLLATRTRIRNALTALDGEVFVATPRSLHPGAGVESR' A
#
# COMPACT_ATOMS: atom_id res chain seq x y z
N MET A 1 -2.90 4.62 20.04
CA MET A 1 -3.17 4.52 18.58
C MET A 1 -2.09 3.62 17.99
N SER A 2 -2.43 2.54 17.28
CA SER A 2 -1.44 1.60 16.74
C SER A 2 -0.65 2.21 15.57
N GLU A 3 0.54 1.69 15.28
CA GLU A 3 1.36 2.17 14.14
C GLU A 3 0.63 1.98 12.80
N ILE A 4 -0.12 0.88 12.66
CA ILE A 4 -0.98 0.63 11.49
C ILE A 4 -2.09 1.68 11.39
N ALA A 5 -2.69 2.10 12.51
CA ALA A 5 -3.72 3.14 12.51
C ALA A 5 -3.15 4.51 12.11
N LYS A 6 -1.93 4.85 12.55
CA LYS A 6 -1.23 6.07 12.10
C LYS A 6 -0.96 6.03 10.60
N ALA A 7 -0.38 4.94 10.10
CA ALA A 7 -0.09 4.76 8.67
C ALA A 7 -1.35 4.91 7.82
N ARG A 8 -2.45 4.28 8.25
CA ARG A 8 -3.76 4.38 7.59
C ARG A 8 -4.27 5.82 7.53
N ALA A 9 -4.19 6.55 8.65
CA ALA A 9 -4.63 7.95 8.70
C ALA A 9 -3.84 8.82 7.71
N HIS A 10 -2.51 8.67 7.64
CA HIS A 10 -1.68 9.42 6.70
C HIS A 10 -1.96 9.06 5.24
N LEU A 11 -2.18 7.77 4.93
CA LEU A 11 -2.55 7.35 3.58
C LEU A 11 -3.93 7.88 3.16
N HIS A 12 -4.90 7.95 4.06
CA HIS A 12 -6.19 8.57 3.77
C HIS A 12 -6.07 10.07 3.49
N ALA A 13 -5.29 10.80 4.29
CA ALA A 13 -5.05 12.22 4.05
C ALA A 13 -4.39 12.45 2.67
N ALA A 14 -3.36 11.67 2.35
CA ALA A 14 -2.70 11.74 1.03
C ALA A 14 -3.68 11.39 -0.12
N LEU A 15 -4.56 10.41 0.07
CA LEU A 15 -5.57 10.05 -0.94
C LEU A 15 -6.55 11.20 -1.19
N GLN A 16 -6.96 11.90 -0.13
CA GLN A 16 -7.84 13.06 -0.23
C GLN A 16 -7.18 14.20 -0.99
N GLU A 17 -5.90 14.49 -0.72
CA GLU A 17 -5.13 15.52 -1.43
C GLU A 17 -5.03 15.21 -2.92
N VAL A 18 -4.57 14.01 -3.30
CA VAL A 18 -4.46 13.63 -4.71
C VAL A 18 -5.81 13.61 -5.43
N THR A 19 -6.88 13.25 -4.72
CA THR A 19 -8.25 13.29 -5.29
C THR A 19 -8.72 14.71 -5.52
N ARG A 20 -8.40 15.64 -4.62
CA ARG A 20 -8.66 17.07 -4.81
C ARG A 20 -7.87 17.61 -6.00
N ASP A 21 -6.58 17.30 -6.09
CA ASP A 21 -5.72 17.74 -7.19
C ASP A 21 -6.24 17.24 -8.56
N LEU A 22 -6.74 16.00 -8.61
CA LEU A 22 -7.39 15.45 -9.81
C LEU A 22 -8.71 16.14 -10.17
N ALA A 23 -9.47 16.60 -9.18
CA ALA A 23 -10.76 17.27 -9.37
C ALA A 23 -10.58 18.74 -9.79
N GLU A 24 -9.56 19.40 -9.26
CA GLU A 24 -9.16 20.77 -9.60
C GLU A 24 -8.36 20.83 -10.90
N TYR A 25 -7.94 19.67 -11.42
CA TYR A 25 -7.12 19.59 -12.62
C TYR A 25 -7.85 20.21 -13.83
N PRO A 26 -7.32 21.29 -14.42
CA PRO A 26 -7.97 21.96 -15.53
C PRO A 26 -7.87 21.07 -16.79
N GLY A 27 -8.90 20.26 -17.03
CA GLY A 27 -9.17 19.48 -18.25
C GLY A 27 -7.96 18.81 -18.91
N PRO A 28 -7.74 17.48 -18.76
CA PRO A 28 -6.56 16.84 -19.32
C PRO A 28 -6.51 17.02 -20.84
N ILE A 29 -5.39 17.55 -21.34
CA ILE A 29 -5.08 17.45 -22.77
C ILE A 29 -4.85 15.96 -23.04
N ALA A 30 -5.77 15.35 -23.79
CA ALA A 30 -5.81 13.91 -24.02
C ALA A 30 -4.43 13.37 -24.45
N GLY A 31 -3.90 12.42 -23.68
CA GLY A 31 -2.77 11.57 -24.07
C GLY A 31 -1.35 12.13 -23.88
N CYS A 32 -1.17 13.38 -23.45
CA CYS A 32 0.18 13.95 -23.24
C CYS A 32 0.39 14.53 -21.83
N ASP A 33 -0.62 14.45 -20.98
CA ASP A 33 -0.55 15.05 -19.65
C ASP A 33 0.14 14.11 -18.65
N ALA A 34 1.47 14.21 -18.62
CA ALA A 34 2.33 13.49 -17.69
C ALA A 34 1.97 13.76 -16.23
N GLN A 35 1.49 14.96 -15.90
CA GLN A 35 1.12 15.33 -14.54
C GLN A 35 -0.20 14.66 -14.13
N TYR A 36 -1.22 14.71 -14.99
CA TYR A 36 -2.49 13.99 -14.76
C TYR A 36 -2.27 12.48 -14.64
N THR A 37 -1.43 11.92 -15.51
CA THR A 37 -1.06 10.49 -15.47
C THR A 37 -0.32 10.13 -14.18
N HIS A 38 0.58 11.01 -13.73
CA HIS A 38 1.26 10.85 -12.45
C HIS A 38 0.27 10.85 -11.27
N LEU A 39 -0.70 11.78 -11.24
CA LEU A 39 -1.72 11.83 -10.21
C LEU A 39 -2.58 10.55 -10.17
N LEU A 40 -2.98 10.01 -11.33
CA LEU A 40 -3.69 8.73 -11.41
C LEU A 40 -2.87 7.56 -10.88
N ALA A 41 -1.58 7.50 -11.25
CA ALA A 41 -0.67 6.47 -10.78
C ALA A 41 -0.46 6.57 -9.26
N THR A 42 -0.26 7.77 -8.74
CA THR A 42 -0.10 8.04 -7.30
C THR A 42 -1.34 7.66 -6.53
N ARG A 43 -2.55 8.04 -6.99
CA ARG A 43 -3.82 7.63 -6.38
C ARG A 43 -3.96 6.11 -6.31
N THR A 44 -3.59 5.42 -7.38
CA THR A 44 -3.63 3.95 -7.45
C THR A 44 -2.66 3.31 -6.45
N ARG A 45 -1.42 3.82 -6.36
CA ARG A 45 -0.42 3.35 -5.39
C ARG A 45 -0.91 3.51 -3.94
N ILE A 46 -1.51 4.64 -3.60
CA ILE A 46 -2.03 4.89 -2.25
C ILE A 46 -3.16 3.91 -1.91
N ARG A 47 -4.08 3.64 -2.85
CA ARG A 47 -5.15 2.64 -2.66
C ARG A 47 -4.60 1.24 -2.44
N ASN A 48 -3.58 0.85 -3.19
CA ASN A 48 -2.92 -0.44 -3.02
C ASN A 48 -2.25 -0.55 -1.65
N ALA A 49 -1.60 0.53 -1.18
CA ALA A 49 -0.99 0.57 0.15
C ALA A 49 -2.05 0.44 1.27
N LEU A 50 -3.19 1.13 1.15
CA LEU A 50 -4.31 0.97 2.08
C LEU A 50 -4.82 -0.48 2.12
N THR A 51 -4.98 -1.10 0.95
CA THR A 51 -5.37 -2.51 0.84
C THR A 51 -4.35 -3.44 1.50
N ALA A 52 -3.06 -3.17 1.34
CA ALA A 52 -2.00 -3.95 1.97
C ALA A 52 -2.00 -3.82 3.52
N LEU A 53 -2.40 -2.67 4.06
CA LEU A 53 -2.56 -2.50 5.52
C LEU A 53 -3.75 -3.29 6.10
N ASP A 54 -4.72 -3.66 5.27
CA ASP A 54 -5.84 -4.53 5.63
C ASP A 54 -5.54 -6.02 5.45
N GLY A 55 -4.49 -6.35 4.70
CA GLY A 55 -4.08 -7.72 4.44
C GLY A 55 -3.46 -8.40 5.66
N GLU A 56 -3.71 -9.70 5.81
CA GLU A 56 -2.95 -10.52 6.74
C GLU A 56 -1.51 -10.64 6.24
N VAL A 57 -0.55 -10.29 7.11
CA VAL A 57 0.85 -10.49 6.82
C VAL A 57 1.19 -11.94 7.16
N PHE A 58 1.59 -12.71 6.15
CA PHE A 58 2.20 -14.00 6.39
C PHE A 58 3.52 -13.80 7.13
N VAL A 59 3.56 -14.22 8.39
CA VAL A 59 4.79 -14.33 9.16
C VAL A 59 5.18 -15.80 9.16
N ALA A 60 6.26 -16.14 8.45
CA ALA A 60 6.81 -17.47 8.50
C ALA A 60 7.10 -17.81 9.96
N THR A 61 6.41 -18.81 10.51
CA THR A 61 6.62 -19.24 11.88
C THR A 61 8.08 -19.67 12.00
N PRO A 62 8.88 -19.09 12.93
CA PRO A 62 10.24 -19.55 13.12
C PRO A 62 10.20 -21.04 13.44
N ARG A 63 10.89 -21.85 12.64
CA ARG A 63 11.14 -23.26 12.99
C ARG A 63 12.11 -23.26 14.16
N SER A 64 11.59 -23.12 15.37
CA SER A 64 12.32 -23.53 16.56
C SER A 64 12.51 -25.04 16.43
N LEU A 65 13.70 -25.44 15.98
CA LEU A 65 14.16 -26.83 16.10
C LEU A 65 14.11 -27.15 17.59
N HIS A 66 13.06 -27.84 18.03
CA HIS A 66 13.06 -28.42 19.35
C HIS A 66 14.19 -29.47 19.34
N PRO A 67 15.10 -29.48 20.34
CA PRO A 67 16.13 -30.51 20.40
C PRO A 67 15.45 -31.88 20.53
N GLY A 68 15.37 -32.61 19.43
CA GLY A 68 14.59 -33.85 19.30
C GLY A 68 13.79 -33.98 17.99
N ALA A 69 13.58 -32.89 17.23
CA ALA A 69 13.00 -32.97 15.89
C ALA A 69 14.05 -33.50 14.90
N GLY A 70 14.18 -34.83 14.86
CA GLY A 70 15.08 -35.54 13.96
C GLY A 70 14.88 -35.08 12.52
N VAL A 71 15.97 -34.67 11.88
CA VAL A 71 16.03 -34.52 10.43
C VAL A 71 16.03 -35.94 9.87
N GLU A 72 14.89 -36.44 9.43
CA GLU A 72 14.86 -37.64 8.60
C GLU A 72 15.23 -37.23 7.17
N SER A 73 16.50 -37.40 6.83
CA SER A 73 16.97 -37.35 5.44
C SER A 73 16.66 -38.68 4.78
N ARG A 74 15.87 -38.67 3.71
CA ARG A 74 15.87 -39.72 2.67
C ARG A 74 15.95 -39.08 1.31
#